data_AF-A0A938RXL9-F1
#
_entry.id   AF-A0A938RXL9-F1
#
_cell.length_a   1.000
_cell.length_b   1.000
_cell.length_c   1.000
_cell.angle_alpha   90.00
_cell.angle_beta   90.00
_cell.angle_gamma   90.00
#
_symmetry.space_group_name_H-M   'P 1'
#
loop_
_entity.id
_entity.type
_entity.pdbx_description
1 polymer ?
#
loop_
_entity_poly.entity_id
_entity_poly.type
_entity_poly.pdbx_seq_one_letter_code
_entity_poly.pdbx_strand_id
1 'polypeptide(L)' 'MDAKAIEEKVFGTPVPQVTRVALAYSGGLDSSLCIELLRRKYKVKDENIIPITIDVGQGKEEVEVSKQKARKLG' A
#
# COMPACT_ATOMS: atom_id res chain seq x y z
N MET A 1 10.96 -20.84 3.73
CA MET A 1 9.95 -20.12 4.53
C MET A 1 8.58 -20.62 4.08
N ASP A 2 7.71 -20.96 5.02
CA ASP A 2 6.34 -21.38 4.70
C ASP A 2 5.45 -20.15 4.54
N ALA A 3 4.98 -19.92 3.31
CA ALA A 3 4.14 -18.77 2.99
C ALA A 3 2.78 -18.83 3.72
N LYS A 4 2.24 -20.03 3.95
CA LYS A 4 0.95 -20.22 4.60
C LYS A 4 1.01 -19.81 6.07
N ALA A 5 2.07 -20.23 6.77
CA ALA A 5 2.32 -19.82 8.16
C ALA A 5 2.48 -18.30 8.30
N ILE A 6 3.11 -17.64 7.32
CA ILE A 6 3.23 -16.17 7.31
C ILE A 6 1.86 -15.52 7.10
N GLU A 7 1.06 -16.01 6.17
CA GLU A 7 -0.28 -15.49 5.90
C GLU A 7 -1.20 -15.60 7.13
N GLU A 8 -1.21 -16.76 7.78
CA GLU A 8 -1.96 -16.99 9.03
C GLU A 8 -1.53 -16.00 10.12
N LYS A 9 -0.22 -15.78 10.29
CA LYS A 9 0.29 -14.80 11.24
C LYS A 9 -0.13 -13.37 10.87
N VAL A 10 -0.04 -13.00 9.60
CA VAL A 10 -0.41 -11.66 9.12
C VAL A 10 -1.89 -11.41 9.37
N PHE A 11 -2.79 -12.29 8.95
CA PHE A 11 -4.24 -12.07 9.12
C PHE A 11 -4.75 -12.30 10.55
N GLY A 12 -4.06 -13.13 11.34
CA GLY A 12 -4.37 -13.35 12.76
C GLY A 12 -3.91 -12.22 13.69
N THR A 13 -3.02 -11.33 13.23
CA THR A 13 -2.54 -10.21 14.05
C THR A 13 -3.60 -9.11 14.12
N PRO A 14 -4.08 -8.72 15.33
CA PRO A 14 -5.12 -7.71 15.49
C PRO A 14 -4.66 -6.36 14.94
N VAL A 15 -5.60 -5.59 14.40
CA VAL A 15 -5.36 -4.25 13.83
C VAL A 15 -6.38 -3.25 14.38
N PRO A 16 -6.02 -1.97 14.51
CA PRO A 16 -6.97 -0.94 14.89
C PRO A 16 -8.03 -0.74 13.81
N GLN A 17 -9.17 -0.19 14.21
CA GLN A 17 -10.17 0.37 13.29
C GLN A 17 -9.59 1.63 12.64
N VAL A 18 -9.57 1.66 11.31
CA VAL A 18 -9.01 2.78 10.55
C VAL A 18 -9.99 3.17 9.45
N THR A 19 -10.38 4.44 9.44
CA THR A 19 -11.34 4.97 8.45
C THR A 19 -10.65 5.54 7.22
N ARG A 20 -9.50 6.23 7.40
CA ARG A 20 -8.76 6.91 6.33
C ARG A 20 -7.26 6.85 6.57
N VAL A 21 -6.49 6.66 5.50
CA VAL A 21 -5.03 6.44 5.57
C VAL A 21 -4.31 7.29 4.53
N ALA A 22 -3.31 8.04 4.99
CA ALA A 22 -2.28 8.60 4.11
C ALA A 22 -1.13 7.60 4.03
N LEU A 23 -0.83 7.10 2.82
CA LEU A 23 0.19 6.10 2.59
C LEU A 23 1.38 6.72 1.85
N ALA A 24 2.58 6.65 2.43
CA ALA A 24 3.79 6.96 1.68
C ALA A 24 3.98 5.90 0.56
N TYR A 25 3.91 6.35 -0.69
CA TYR A 25 3.91 5.46 -1.85
C TYR A 25 5.07 5.79 -2.78
N SER A 26 6.00 4.84 -2.91
CA SER A 26 7.19 4.95 -3.77
C SER A 26 7.08 4.15 -5.07
N GLY A 27 5.96 3.48 -5.33
CA GLY A 27 5.82 2.60 -6.50
C GLY A 27 6.53 1.25 -6.40
N GLY A 28 7.16 0.97 -5.26
CA GLY A 28 7.82 -0.30 -4.96
C GLY A 28 6.86 -1.44 -4.61
N LEU A 29 7.39 -2.65 -4.46
CA LEU A 29 6.65 -3.83 -4.03
C LEU A 29 6.02 -3.60 -2.65
N ASP A 30 6.79 -3.13 -1.70
CA ASP A 30 6.37 -2.96 -0.30
C ASP A 30 5.22 -1.96 -0.18
N SER A 31 5.35 -0.78 -0.78
CA SER A 31 4.29 0.24 -0.76
C SER A 31 3.04 -0.20 -1.53
N SER A 32 3.19 -1.05 -2.54
CA SER A 32 2.05 -1.64 -3.26
C SER A 32 1.36 -2.72 -2.45
N LEU A 33 2.12 -3.54 -1.71
CA LEU A 33 1.58 -4.52 -0.77
C LEU A 33 0.82 -3.85 0.38
N CYS A 34 1.30 -2.69 0.86
CA CYS A 34 0.59 -1.90 1.88
C CYS A 34 -0.83 -1.56 1.45
N ILE A 35 -1.06 -1.17 0.18
CA ILE A 35 -2.41 -0.91 -0.35
C ILE A 35 -3.29 -2.15 -0.21
N GLU A 36 -2.77 -3.33 -0.57
CA GLU A 36 -3.55 -4.56 -0.51
C GLU A 36 -3.83 -5.01 0.92
N LEU A 37 -2.90 -4.78 1.85
CA LEU A 37 -3.13 -5.01 3.27
C LEU A 37 -4.19 -4.05 3.83
N LEU A 38 -4.18 -2.77 3.43
CA LEU A 38 -5.20 -1.80 3.85
C LEU A 38 -6.60 -2.23 3.41
N ARG A 39 -6.74 -2.79 2.20
CA ARG A 39 -7.99 -3.35 1.67
C ARG A 39 -8.41 -4.63 2.36
N ARG A 40 -7.56 -5.65 2.31
CA ARG A 40 -7.92 -7.03 2.69
C ARG A 40 -7.93 -7.21 4.20
N LYS A 41 -6.97 -6.62 4.89
CA LYS A 41 -6.78 -6.79 6.34
C LYS A 41 -7.45 -5.68 7.13
N TYR A 42 -7.14 -4.42 6.81
CA TYR A 42 -7.69 -3.27 7.56
C TYR A 42 -9.10 -2.86 7.11
N LYS A 43 -9.60 -3.42 5.99
CA LYS A 43 -10.94 -3.14 5.45
C LYS A 43 -11.19 -1.66 5.17
N VAL A 44 -10.14 -0.90 4.87
CA VAL A 44 -10.24 0.50 4.46
C VAL A 44 -10.81 0.54 3.05
N LYS A 45 -11.82 1.38 2.84
CA LYS A 45 -12.39 1.58 1.50
C LYS A 45 -11.42 2.31 0.59
N ASP A 46 -11.45 2.03 -0.71
CA ASP A 46 -10.50 2.59 -1.68
C ASP A 46 -10.48 4.11 -1.69
N GLU A 47 -11.63 4.77 -1.58
CA GLU A 47 -11.72 6.24 -1.55
C GLU A 47 -11.03 6.88 -0.33
N ASN A 48 -10.72 6.06 0.69
CA ASN A 48 -10.09 6.47 1.92
C ASN A 48 -8.60 6.10 2.02
N ILE A 49 -8.03 5.48 0.98
CA ILE A 49 -6.60 5.21 0.87
C ILE A 49 -5.99 6.31 -0.01
N ILE A 50 -5.15 7.16 0.59
CA ILE A 50 -4.53 8.30 -0.10
C ILE A 50 -3.04 8.01 -0.29
N PRO A 51 -2.62 7.43 -1.43
CA PRO A 51 -1.21 7.25 -1.73
C PRO A 51 -0.54 8.59 -2.05
N ILE A 52 0.57 8.86 -1.37
CA ILE A 52 1.34 10.10 -1.48
C ILE A 52 2.74 9.74 -1.96
N THR A 53 3.06 10.19 -3.18
CA THR A 53 4.41 10.11 -3.75
C THR A 53 5.04 11.50 -3.73
N ILE A 54 6.25 11.60 -3.17
CA ILE A 54 7.01 12.86 -3.09
C ILE A 54 8.24 12.72 -3.98
N ASP A 55 8.46 13.70 -4.86
CA ASP A 55 9.71 13.80 -5.62
C ASP A 55 10.81 14.38 -4.72
N VAL A 56 11.84 13.58 -4.48
CA VAL A 56 13.03 13.97 -3.70
C VAL A 56 14.29 14.03 -4.56
N GLY A 57 14.15 14.08 -5.89
CA GLY A 57 15.27 14.05 -6.84
C GLY A 57 15.53 12.67 -7.46
N GLN A 58 14.50 11.81 -7.53
CA GLN A 58 14.58 10.43 -8.02
C GLN A 58 14.65 10.35 -9.57
N GLY A 59 14.31 11.46 -10.24
CA GLY A 59 14.23 11.54 -11.69
C GLY A 59 12.79 11.36 -12.21
N LYS A 60 12.49 11.99 -13.35
CA LYS A 60 11.12 12.11 -13.88
C LYS A 60 10.47 10.76 -14.22
N GLU A 61 11.26 9.81 -14.70
CA GLU A 61 10.78 8.51 -15.15
C GLU A 61 10.27 7.66 -13.97
N GLU A 62 11.00 7.66 -12.85
CA GLU A 62 10.64 6.91 -11.64
C GLU A 62 9.38 7.49 -10.96
N VAL A 63 9.24 8.81 -10.97
CA VAL A 63 8.03 9.51 -10.50
C VAL A 63 6.82 9.15 -11.35
N GLU A 64 6.98 9.09 -12.67
CA GLU A 64 5.87 8.76 -13.58
C GLU A 64 5.45 7.30 -13.45
N VAL A 65 6.41 6.36 -13.37
CA VAL A 65 6.12 4.94 -13.10
C VAL A 65 5.39 4.76 -11.78
N SER A 66 5.80 5.49 -10.73
CA SER A 66 5.13 5.46 -9.43
C SER A 66 3.69 5.96 -9.53
N LYS A 67 3.45 7.08 -10.21
CA LYS A 67 2.08 7.59 -10.44
C LYS A 67 1.21 6.62 -11.22
N GLN A 68 1.76 5.98 -12.25
CA GLN A 68 1.02 5.00 -13.05
C GLN A 68 0.63 3.77 -12.23
N LYS A 69 1.55 3.26 -11.39
CA LYS A 69 1.25 2.12 -10.51
C LYS A 69 0.22 2.47 -9.44
N ALA A 70 0.31 3.67 -8.84
CA ALA A 70 -0.69 4.16 -7.89
C ALA A 70 -2.10 4.15 -8.52
N ARG A 71 -2.26 4.75 -9.71
CA ARG A 71 -3.56 4.79 -10.43
C ARG A 71 -4.13 3.42 -10.78
N LYS A 72 -3.27 2.43 -11.08
CA LYS A 72 -3.73 1.06 -11.36
C LYS A 72 -4.18 0.34 -10.11
N LEU A 73 -3.54 0.64 -8.99
CA LEU A 73 -3.87 0.01 -7.72
C LEU A 73 -5.12 0.65 -7.13
N GLY A 74 -5.33 1.96 -7.22
CA GLY A 74 -6.51 2.69 -6.74
C GLY A 74 -6.18 4.14 -6.45
#